data_AF-A0A9Q4D6G0-F1
#
_entry.id   AF-A0A9Q4D6G0-F1
#
_cell.length_a   1.000
_cell.length_b   1.000
_cell.length_c   1.000
_cell.angle_alpha   90.00
_cell.angle_beta   90.00
_cell.angle_gamma   90.00
#
_symmetry.space_group_name_H-M   'P 1'
#
loop_
_entity.id
_entity.type
_entity.pdbx_description
1 polymer ?
#
loop_
_entity_poly.entity_id
_entity_poly.type
_entity_poly.pdbx_seq_one_letter_code
_entity_poly.pdbx_strand_id
1 'polypeptide(L)'
;MNDNPSLKEIKTGKLIAYSSVILAILYAIHLFVVLDESVVKQMWLDQGHKPGDNGIGTILNSFRFTGVMYVLAYLAGVVAIWYRHPYLWWFMFAVYISNILYTLVNIGAVYHAINETKSWIATAPLTIVMIVSLVLAIYMLVVSIKRKSTFNR
;
A
#
# COMPACT_ATOMS: atom_id res chain seq x y z
N MET A 1 19.17 -30.18 3.18
CA MET A 1 18.78 -28.75 3.18
C MET A 1 19.93 -27.98 3.81
N ASN A 2 20.36 -26.88 3.20
CA ASN A 2 21.45 -26.09 3.76
C ASN A 2 20.81 -25.10 4.74
N ASP A 3 20.89 -25.38 6.05
CA ASP A 3 20.04 -24.79 7.08
C ASP A 3 20.40 -23.35 7.48
N ASN A 4 21.34 -22.72 6.76
CA ASN A 4 21.72 -21.34 7.01
C ASN A 4 21.33 -20.43 5.83
N PRO A 5 20.40 -19.48 6.03
CA PRO A 5 20.03 -18.55 4.99
C PRO A 5 21.23 -17.66 4.63
N SER A 6 21.40 -17.42 3.34
CA SER A 6 22.46 -16.55 2.85
C SER A 6 22.32 -15.13 3.39
N LEU A 7 23.45 -14.42 3.55
CA LEU A 7 23.44 -13.01 3.95
C LEU A 7 22.54 -12.14 3.04
N LYS A 8 22.42 -12.53 1.77
CA LYS A 8 21.57 -11.85 0.79
C LYS A 8 20.09 -12.04 1.10
N GLU A 9 19.66 -13.26 1.40
CA GLU A 9 18.27 -13.54 1.82
C GLU A 9 17.91 -12.79 3.11
N ILE A 10 18.85 -12.70 4.08
CA ILE A 10 18.65 -11.90 5.30
C ILE A 10 18.43 -10.42 4.94
N LYS A 11 19.30 -9.83 4.11
CA LYS A 11 19.21 -8.43 3.71
C LYS A 11 17.91 -8.12 2.97
N THR A 12 17.50 -9.00 2.06
CA THR A 12 16.26 -8.86 1.32
C THR A 12 15.02 -8.99 2.22
N GLY A 13 15.04 -9.92 3.19
CA GLY A 13 13.96 -10.03 4.19
C GLY A 13 13.80 -8.80 5.04
N LYS A 14 14.92 -8.25 5.52
CA LYS A 14 14.93 -6.99 6.27
C LYS A 14 14.42 -5.81 5.44
N LEU A 15 14.83 -5.72 4.16
CA LEU A 15 14.34 -4.69 3.24
C LEU A 15 12.81 -4.76 3.11
N ILE A 16 12.27 -5.95 2.82
CA ILE A 16 10.82 -6.15 2.69
C ILE A 16 10.13 -5.80 4.00
N ALA A 17 10.59 -6.34 5.13
CA ALA A 17 9.97 -6.11 6.43
C ALA A 17 9.91 -4.62 6.81
N TYR A 18 11.05 -3.91 6.78
CA TYR A 18 11.09 -2.51 7.17
C TYR A 18 10.31 -1.62 6.21
N SER A 19 10.42 -1.88 4.91
CA SER A 19 9.64 -1.11 3.93
C SER A 19 8.14 -1.33 4.12
N SER A 20 7.72 -2.56 4.41
CA SER A 20 6.31 -2.86 4.62
C SER A 20 5.74 -2.19 5.86
N VAL A 21 6.51 -2.10 6.95
CA VAL A 21 6.09 -1.35 8.14
C VAL A 21 5.93 0.14 7.83
N ILE A 22 6.89 0.74 7.11
CA ILE A 22 6.81 2.14 6.71
C ILE A 22 5.57 2.37 5.82
N LEU A 23 5.33 1.49 4.85
CA LEU A 23 4.16 1.55 3.97
C LEU A 23 2.85 1.41 4.74
N ALA A 24 2.78 0.48 5.71
CA ALA A 24 1.61 0.30 6.55
C ALA A 24 1.28 1.59 7.34
N ILE A 25 2.30 2.22 7.93
CA ILE A 25 2.13 3.47 8.71
C ILE A 25 1.67 4.61 7.79
N LEU A 26 2.34 4.83 6.66
CA LEU A 26 1.99 5.90 5.73
C LEU A 26 0.58 5.72 5.16
N TYR A 27 0.22 4.47 4.84
CA TYR A 27 -1.10 4.16 4.32
C TYR A 27 -2.19 4.32 5.38
N ALA A 28 -1.92 3.96 6.64
CA ALA A 28 -2.82 4.24 7.76
C ALA A 28 -3.01 5.75 7.99
N ILE A 29 -1.95 6.55 7.88
CA ILE A 29 -2.04 8.02 7.93
C ILE A 29 -2.96 8.53 6.81
N HIS A 30 -2.77 8.06 5.58
CA HIS A 30 -3.66 8.42 4.48
C HIS A 30 -5.12 8.04 4.80
N LEU A 31 -5.36 6.83 5.29
CA LEU A 31 -6.71 6.29 5.48
C LEU A 31 -7.50 6.92 6.63
N PHE A 32 -6.84 7.25 7.73
CA PHE A 32 -7.50 7.69 8.95
C PHE A 32 -7.33 9.19 9.26
N VAL A 33 -6.29 9.83 8.71
CA VAL A 33 -6.02 11.26 8.95
C VAL A 33 -6.34 12.10 7.72
N VAL A 34 -5.94 11.64 6.54
CA VAL A 34 -6.15 12.40 5.29
C VAL A 34 -7.55 12.18 4.76
N LEU A 35 -7.95 10.93 4.54
CA LEU A 35 -9.25 10.54 3.98
C LEU A 35 -10.35 10.58 5.04
N ASP A 36 -10.80 11.79 5.39
CA ASP A 36 -11.93 12.01 6.30
C ASP A 36 -13.23 12.34 5.54
N GLU A 37 -14.30 12.63 6.29
CA GLU A 37 -15.60 12.96 5.73
C GLU A 37 -15.57 14.21 4.84
N SER A 38 -14.70 15.18 5.12
CA SER A 38 -14.60 16.40 4.30
C SER A 38 -14.06 16.08 2.91
N VAL A 39 -13.03 15.23 2.82
CA VAL A 39 -12.47 14.76 1.55
C VAL A 39 -13.51 13.96 0.78
N VAL A 40 -14.18 13.00 1.44
CA VAL A 40 -15.19 12.17 0.76
C VAL A 40 -16.41 13.00 0.31
N LYS A 41 -16.81 13.99 1.12
CA LYS A 41 -17.86 14.93 0.73
C LYS A 41 -17.45 15.72 -0.51
N GLN A 42 -16.20 16.17 -0.60
CA GLN A 42 -15.70 16.83 -1.81
C GLN A 42 -15.73 15.88 -3.01
N MET A 43 -15.26 14.64 -2.88
CA MET A 43 -15.35 13.64 -3.95
C MET A 43 -16.79 13.42 -4.44
N TRP A 44 -17.76 13.46 -3.52
CA TRP A 44 -19.18 13.32 -3.84
C TRP A 44 -19.73 14.54 -4.60
N LEU A 45 -19.32 15.75 -4.21
CA LEU A 45 -19.69 16.99 -4.89
C LEU A 45 -19.09 17.05 -6.30
N ASP A 46 -17.85 16.61 -6.48
CA ASP A 46 -17.15 16.58 -7.77
C ASP A 46 -17.87 15.65 -8.78
N GLN A 47 -18.63 14.66 -8.30
CA GLN A 47 -19.44 13.75 -9.11
C GLN A 47 -20.85 14.32 -9.43
N GLY A 48 -21.15 15.56 -9.02
CA GLY A 48 -22.44 16.21 -9.27
C GLY A 48 -23.58 15.69 -8.39
N HIS A 49 -23.28 14.95 -7.33
CA HIS A 49 -24.28 14.42 -6.42
C HIS A 49 -24.68 15.47 -5.36
N LYS A 50 -25.96 15.52 -5.00
CA LYS A 50 -26.42 16.31 -3.85
C LYS A 50 -25.93 15.62 -2.57
N PRO A 51 -25.41 16.34 -1.56
CA PRO A 51 -24.94 15.73 -0.33
C PRO A 51 -26.12 15.09 0.41
N GLY A 52 -26.14 13.76 0.44
CA GLY A 52 -27.01 12.97 1.32
C GLY A 52 -26.13 12.22 2.30
N ASP A 53 -26.41 12.37 3.60
CA ASP A 53 -25.50 11.93 4.68
C ASP A 53 -25.17 10.43 4.64
N ASN A 54 -26.08 9.60 4.12
CA ASN A 54 -25.88 8.15 4.03
C ASN A 54 -24.82 7.72 2.99
N GLY A 55 -24.59 8.52 1.94
CA GLY A 55 -23.66 8.19 0.87
C GLY A 55 -22.20 8.36 1.28
N ILE A 56 -21.91 9.44 2.02
CA ILE A 56 -20.56 9.79 2.48
C ILE A 56 -20.01 8.71 3.41
N GLY A 57 -20.78 8.29 4.40
CA GLY A 57 -20.38 7.24 5.34
C GLY A 57 -20.13 5.90 4.65
N THR A 58 -20.94 5.57 3.64
CA THR A 58 -20.79 4.31 2.87
C THR A 58 -19.49 4.31 2.05
N ILE A 59 -19.18 5.41 1.37
CA ILE A 59 -17.93 5.54 0.61
C ILE A 59 -16.72 5.51 1.53
N LEU A 60 -16.76 6.31 2.61
CA LEU A 60 -15.66 6.38 3.57
C LEU A 60 -15.36 5.00 4.17
N ASN A 61 -16.40 4.25 4.56
CA ASN A 61 -16.25 2.91 5.07
C ASN A 61 -15.74 1.92 4.01
N SER A 62 -16.12 2.09 2.75
CA SER A 62 -15.63 1.23 1.65
C SER A 62 -14.13 1.43 1.40
N PHE A 63 -13.66 2.69 1.40
CA PHE A 63 -12.23 2.99 1.36
C PHE A 63 -11.51 2.46 2.59
N ARG A 64 -12.05 2.66 3.80
CA ARG A 64 -11.46 2.17 5.05
C ARG A 64 -11.37 0.67 5.11
N PHE A 65 -12.40 -0.06 4.71
CA PHE A 65 -12.39 -1.52 4.70
C PHE A 65 -11.29 -2.06 3.79
N THR A 66 -11.25 -1.61 2.54
CA THR A 66 -10.21 -1.99 1.58
C THR A 66 -8.82 -1.55 2.06
N GLY A 67 -8.75 -0.35 2.63
CA GLY A 67 -7.51 0.24 3.09
C GLY A 67 -6.90 -0.50 4.27
N VAL A 68 -7.72 -0.90 5.25
CA VAL A 68 -7.30 -1.70 6.41
C VAL A 68 -6.77 -3.05 5.95
N MET A 69 -7.40 -3.69 4.96
CA MET A 69 -6.89 -4.94 4.40
C MET A 69 -5.47 -4.78 3.83
N TYR A 70 -5.18 -3.67 3.15
CA TYR A 70 -3.82 -3.37 2.69
C TYR A 70 -2.85 -3.06 3.83
N VAL A 71 -3.27 -2.35 4.88
CA VAL A 71 -2.42 -2.13 6.07
C VAL A 71 -2.02 -3.47 6.69
N LEU A 72 -2.97 -4.38 6.89
CA LEU A 72 -2.70 -5.72 7.42
C LEU A 72 -1.80 -6.53 6.47
N ALA A 73 -2.04 -6.45 5.16
CA ALA A 73 -1.24 -7.13 4.17
C ALA A 73 0.21 -6.60 4.12
N TYR A 74 0.42 -5.30 4.30
CA TYR A 74 1.76 -4.74 4.49
C TYR A 74 2.40 -5.24 5.79
N LEU A 75 1.68 -5.29 6.90
CA LEU A 75 2.22 -5.79 8.17
C LEU A 75 2.65 -7.27 8.11
N ALA A 76 2.04 -8.09 7.24
CA ALA A 76 2.51 -9.44 6.98
C ALA A 76 3.96 -9.48 6.46
N GLY A 77 4.47 -8.40 5.85
CA GLY A 77 5.86 -8.26 5.44
C GLY A 77 6.86 -8.37 6.59
N VAL A 78 6.46 -8.08 7.85
CA VAL A 78 7.31 -8.25 9.05
C VAL A 78 7.74 -9.71 9.21
N VAL A 79 6.89 -10.66 8.78
CA VAL A 79 7.19 -12.09 8.82
C VAL A 79 8.48 -12.43 8.06
N ALA A 80 8.88 -11.60 7.08
CA ALA A 80 10.10 -11.79 6.28
C ALA A 80 11.40 -11.74 7.10
N ILE A 81 11.35 -11.21 8.33
CA ILE A 81 12.49 -11.23 9.27
C ILE A 81 12.83 -12.67 9.64
N TRP A 82 11.80 -13.44 10.02
CA TRP A 82 11.94 -14.81 10.53
C TRP A 82 11.77 -15.85 9.42
N TYR A 83 10.75 -15.70 8.57
CA TYR A 83 10.35 -16.68 7.58
C TYR A 83 10.48 -16.14 6.16
N ARG A 84 11.20 -16.87 5.34
CA ARG A 84 11.74 -16.40 4.06
C ARG A 84 11.28 -17.28 2.90
N HIS A 85 9.97 -17.56 2.93
CA HIS A 85 9.32 -18.52 2.06
C HIS A 85 8.91 -17.90 0.70
N PRO A 86 8.95 -18.67 -0.41
CA PRO A 86 8.48 -18.22 -1.72
C PRO A 86 7.05 -17.65 -1.71
N TYR A 87 6.16 -18.23 -0.90
CA TYR A 87 4.79 -17.72 -0.78
C TYR A 87 4.72 -16.32 -0.17
N LEU A 88 5.55 -16.01 0.84
CA LEU A 88 5.59 -14.65 1.39
C LEU A 88 6.13 -13.67 0.35
N TRP A 89 7.10 -14.08 -0.47
CA TRP A 89 7.60 -13.27 -1.57
C TRP A 89 6.51 -12.90 -2.57
N TRP A 90 5.81 -13.89 -3.10
CA TRP A 90 4.77 -13.64 -4.10
C TRP A 90 3.54 -12.96 -3.51
N PHE A 91 3.21 -13.25 -2.24
CA PHE A 91 2.18 -12.53 -1.52
C PHE A 91 2.51 -11.04 -1.43
N MET A 92 3.71 -10.67 -0.93
CA MET A 92 4.10 -9.27 -0.82
C MET A 92 4.17 -8.58 -2.19
N PHE A 93 4.65 -9.28 -3.22
CA PHE A 93 4.61 -8.77 -4.59
C PHE A 93 3.18 -8.46 -5.05
N ALA A 94 2.24 -9.38 -4.82
CA ALA A 94 0.83 -9.19 -5.16
C ALA A 94 0.23 -8.00 -4.40
N VAL A 95 0.55 -7.84 -3.11
CA VAL A 95 0.11 -6.71 -2.28
C VAL A 95 0.59 -5.37 -2.86
N TYR A 96 1.87 -5.27 -3.23
CA TYR A 96 2.42 -4.04 -3.81
C TYR A 96 1.71 -3.68 -5.12
N ILE A 97 1.55 -4.64 -6.03
CA ILE A 97 0.92 -4.41 -7.33
C ILE A 97 -0.57 -4.11 -7.19
N SER A 98 -1.31 -4.88 -6.39
CA SER A 98 -2.75 -4.69 -6.23
C SER A 98 -3.08 -3.36 -5.56
N ASN A 99 -2.28 -2.92 -4.58
CA ASN A 99 -2.45 -1.60 -3.97
C ASN A 99 -2.25 -0.47 -5.00
N ILE A 100 -1.23 -0.57 -5.85
CA ILE A 100 -0.99 0.40 -6.93
C ILE A 100 -2.19 0.44 -7.89
N LEU A 101 -2.63 -0.72 -8.38
CA LEU A 101 -3.75 -0.79 -9.33
C LEU A 101 -5.04 -0.24 -8.72
N TYR A 102 -5.36 -0.61 -7.47
CA TYR A 102 -6.51 -0.09 -6.75
C TYR A 102 -6.45 1.43 -6.58
N THR A 103 -5.28 1.95 -6.21
CA THR A 103 -5.08 3.39 -6.02
C THR A 103 -5.19 4.15 -7.33
N LEU A 104 -4.59 3.65 -8.41
CA LEU A 104 -4.62 4.30 -9.73
C LEU A 104 -6.04 4.49 -10.27
N VAL A 105 -6.96 3.56 -10.00
CA VAL A 105 -8.37 3.69 -10.41
C VAL A 105 -9.04 4.89 -9.75
N ASN A 106 -8.64 5.24 -8.52
CA ASN A 106 -9.30 6.26 -7.71
C ASN A 106 -8.47 7.56 -7.55
N ILE A 107 -7.24 7.57 -8.03
CA ILE A 107 -6.24 8.58 -7.67
C ILE A 107 -6.66 10.01 -8.04
N GLY A 108 -7.24 10.20 -9.22
CA GLY A 108 -7.63 11.53 -9.70
C GLY A 108 -8.66 12.19 -8.78
N ALA A 109 -9.72 11.45 -8.44
CA ALA A 109 -10.77 11.92 -7.55
C ALA A 109 -10.24 12.16 -6.12
N VAL A 110 -9.43 11.23 -5.60
CA VAL A 110 -8.87 11.35 -4.25
C VAL A 110 -7.91 12.55 -4.16
N TYR A 111 -7.02 12.74 -5.13
CA TYR A 111 -6.04 13.83 -5.09
C TYR A 111 -6.70 15.20 -5.26
N HIS A 112 -7.66 15.31 -6.18
CA HIS A 112 -8.39 16.57 -6.35
C HIS A 112 -9.12 16.94 -5.07
N ALA A 113 -9.90 16.02 -4.50
CA ALA A 113 -10.64 16.28 -3.27
C ALA A 113 -9.73 16.63 -2.08
N ILE A 114 -8.56 15.99 -1.94
CA ILE A 114 -7.58 16.34 -0.90
C ILE A 114 -7.04 17.75 -1.10
N ASN A 115 -6.75 18.14 -2.34
CA ASN A 115 -6.19 19.47 -2.64
C ASN A 115 -7.18 20.59 -2.36
N GLU A 116 -8.47 20.37 -2.66
CA GLU A 116 -9.54 21.34 -2.42
C GLU A 116 -9.89 21.49 -0.93
N THR A 117 -9.77 20.41 -0.15
CA THR A 117 -10.23 20.40 1.27
C THR A 117 -9.10 20.57 2.28
N LYS A 118 -7.88 20.17 1.93
CA LYS A 118 -6.74 20.15 2.83
C LYS A 118 -5.57 20.90 2.21
N SER A 119 -4.60 20.18 1.68
CA SER A 119 -3.36 20.71 1.13
C SER A 119 -2.73 19.65 0.23
N TRP A 120 -1.99 20.09 -0.77
CA TRP A 120 -1.21 19.20 -1.63
C TRP A 120 -0.25 18.30 -0.85
N ILE A 121 0.26 18.77 0.29
CA ILE A 121 1.16 18.00 1.17
C ILE A 121 0.45 16.78 1.75
N ALA A 122 -0.87 16.85 1.96
CA ALA A 122 -1.65 15.74 2.50
C ALA A 122 -1.77 14.57 1.50
N THR A 123 -1.43 14.76 0.22
CA THR A 123 -1.32 13.64 -0.74
C THR A 123 -0.06 12.80 -0.54
N ALA A 124 0.97 13.35 0.12
CA ALA A 124 2.29 12.74 0.23
C ALA A 124 2.30 11.31 0.81
N PRO A 125 1.55 10.97 1.89
CA PRO A 125 1.55 9.61 2.41
C PRO A 125 1.14 8.57 1.36
N LEU A 126 0.08 8.86 0.58
CA LEU A 126 -0.38 7.97 -0.49
C LEU A 126 0.62 7.92 -1.66
N THR A 127 1.17 9.07 -2.05
CA THR A 127 2.18 9.16 -3.13
C THR A 127 3.41 8.33 -2.82
N ILE A 128 3.93 8.44 -1.59
CA ILE A 128 5.09 7.66 -1.13
C ILE A 128 4.76 6.17 -1.14
N VAL A 129 3.57 5.79 -0.66
CA VAL A 129 3.12 4.39 -0.68
C VAL A 129 3.16 3.80 -2.08
N MET A 130 2.63 4.52 -3.08
CA MET A 130 2.64 4.07 -4.47
C MET A 130 4.05 3.94 -5.04
N ILE A 131 4.89 4.97 -4.88
CA ILE A 131 6.25 4.99 -5.46
C ILE A 131 7.09 3.87 -4.84
N VAL A 132 7.09 3.75 -3.52
CA VAL A 132 7.89 2.73 -2.82
C VAL A 132 7.35 1.33 -3.12
N SER A 133 6.03 1.13 -3.19
CA SER A 133 5.45 -0.16 -3.60
C SER A 133 5.87 -0.53 -5.02
N LEU A 134 5.90 0.43 -5.95
CA LEU A 134 6.32 0.19 -7.33
C LEU A 134 7.80 -0.21 -7.40
N VAL A 135 8.66 0.52 -6.69
CA VAL A 135 10.10 0.23 -6.62
C VAL A 135 10.33 -1.18 -6.02
N LEU A 136 9.61 -1.55 -4.97
CA LEU A 136 9.70 -2.88 -4.36
C LEU A 136 9.20 -3.98 -5.30
N ALA A 137 8.08 -3.77 -5.98
CA ALA A 137 7.55 -4.74 -6.93
C ALA A 137 8.52 -4.98 -8.10
N ILE A 138 9.09 -3.92 -8.66
CA ILE A 138 10.13 -4.01 -9.72
C ILE A 138 11.36 -4.73 -9.18
N TYR A 139 11.84 -4.37 -7.98
CA TYR A 139 12.97 -5.04 -7.35
C TYR A 139 12.73 -6.54 -7.21
N MET A 140 11.56 -6.93 -6.70
CA MET A 140 11.19 -8.34 -6.52
C MET A 140 11.13 -9.07 -7.87
N LEU A 141 10.54 -8.46 -8.90
CA LEU A 141 10.48 -9.06 -10.23
C LEU A 141 11.89 -9.25 -10.84
N VAL A 142 12.74 -8.23 -10.77
CA VAL A 142 14.12 -8.29 -11.27
C VAL A 142 14.93 -9.36 -10.54
N VAL A 143 14.77 -9.46 -9.22
CA VAL A 143 15.44 -10.48 -8.41
C VAL A 143 14.94 -11.88 -8.76
N SER A 144 13.62 -12.08 -8.94
CA SER A 144 13.05 -13.35 -9.37
C SER A 144 13.59 -13.81 -10.73
N ILE A 145 13.74 -12.91 -11.71
CA ILE A 145 14.23 -13.25 -13.05
C ILE A 145 15.74 -13.49 -13.06
N LYS A 146 16.52 -12.57 -12.48
CA LYS A 146 17.99 -12.60 -12.60
C LYS A 146 18.67 -13.49 -11.56
N ARG A 147 18.01 -13.85 -10.45
CA ARG A 147 18.68 -14.50 -9.30
C ARG A 147 17.78 -15.60 -8.70
N LYS A 148 18.01 -16.86 -9.08
CA LYS A 148 17.40 -18.08 -8.49
C LYS A 148 17.81 -18.35 -7.01
N SER A 149 18.22 -17.33 -6.23
CA SER A 149 18.90 -17.45 -4.93
C SER A 149 18.33 -16.48 -3.87
N THR A 150 17.03 -16.21 -3.91
CA THR A 150 16.32 -15.48 -2.84
C THR A 150 15.14 -16.33 -2.35
N PHE A 151 14.15 -15.75 -1.67
CA PHE A 151 12.96 -16.47 -1.16
C PHE A 151 12.25 -17.28 -2.23
N ASN A 152 12.38 -16.89 -3.50
CA ASN A 152 11.78 -17.56 -4.64
C ASN A 152 12.64 -18.75 -5.13
N ARG A 153 12.87 -19.75 -4.27
CA ARG A 153 13.63 -20.96 -4.59
C ARG A 153 12.80 -22.22 -4.39
#